data_AF-A0A963VTM2-F1
#
_entry.id   AF-A0A963VTM2-F1
#
_cell.length_a   1.000
_cell.length_b   1.000
_cell.length_c   1.000
_cell.angle_alpha   90.00
_cell.angle_beta   90.00
_cell.angle_gamma   90.00
#
_symmetry.space_group_name_H-M   'P 1'
#
loop_
_entity.id
_entity.type
_entity.pdbx_description
1 polymer ?
#
loop_
_entity_poly.entity_id
_entity_poly.type
_entity_poly.pdbx_seq_one_letter_code
_entity_poly.pdbx_strand_id
1 'polypeptide(L)'
;VSQRELTRFALIEDQFASVSKISSGYPYNDFAVSNEPLRGDIYVSIPETFAARSISFFATTKKGQVYKFACRIEPIAAQQVFITNPALADNDAARFENTGEPDEVAVRLIQAMASDALIDGYEIRHPAGFPSRIGDLEVQLIADYRGSSLAG
;
A
#
# COMPACT_ATOMS: atom_id res chain seq x y z
N VAL A 1 -30.06 4.01 17.03
CA VAL A 1 -28.93 4.40 16.15
C VAL A 1 -27.74 3.64 16.71
N SER A 2 -27.08 2.67 16.08
CA SER A 2 -26.74 2.50 14.66
C SER A 2 -26.72 1.01 14.26
N GLN A 3 -27.55 0.64 13.28
CA GLN A 3 -27.48 -0.65 12.55
C GLN A 3 -26.54 -0.55 11.33
N ARG A 4 -25.76 0.53 11.17
CA ARG A 4 -25.22 0.94 9.85
C ARG A 4 -23.84 1.59 9.85
N GLU A 5 -23.07 1.49 10.92
CA GLU A 5 -21.69 1.98 10.91
C GLU A 5 -20.74 0.82 10.59
N LEU A 6 -20.39 0.70 9.31
CA LEU A 6 -19.46 -0.30 8.78
C LEU A 6 -18.07 0.32 8.64
N THR A 7 -17.07 -0.28 9.29
CA THR A 7 -15.68 0.08 9.00
C THR A 7 -15.31 -0.46 7.63
N ARG A 8 -14.87 0.43 6.73
CA ARG A 8 -14.47 0.11 5.36
C ARG A 8 -12.95 0.00 5.28
N PHE A 9 -12.45 -1.08 4.69
CA PHE A 9 -11.06 -1.26 4.31
C PHE A 9 -10.96 -1.24 2.78
N ALA A 10 -10.14 -0.35 2.25
CA ALA A 10 -9.87 -0.19 0.83
C ALA A 10 -8.37 -0.34 0.58
N LEU A 11 -8.01 -0.98 -0.53
CA LEU A 11 -6.63 -1.12 -0.97
C LEU A 11 -6.37 -0.09 -2.08
N ILE A 12 -5.23 0.59 -2.01
CA ILE A 12 -4.76 1.50 -3.05
C ILE A 12 -4.06 0.67 -4.12
N GLU A 13 -4.37 0.94 -5.40
CA GLU A 13 -3.77 0.28 -6.59
C GLU A 13 -3.97 -1.24 -6.69
N ASP A 14 -4.84 -1.81 -5.87
CA ASP A 14 -5.27 -3.21 -5.90
C ASP A 14 -6.67 -3.31 -5.26
N GLN A 15 -7.25 -4.49 -5.20
CA GLN A 15 -8.61 -4.74 -4.72
C GLN A 15 -8.65 -6.07 -3.96
N PHE A 16 -9.45 -6.17 -2.90
CA PHE A 16 -9.69 -7.47 -2.27
C PHE A 16 -10.60 -8.32 -3.16
N ALA A 17 -10.13 -9.54 -3.44
CA ALA A 17 -10.85 -10.55 -4.21
C ALA A 17 -11.68 -11.47 -3.31
N SER A 18 -11.24 -11.70 -2.08
CA SER A 18 -11.96 -12.52 -1.11
C SER A 18 -11.59 -12.17 0.32
N VAL A 19 -12.46 -12.57 1.24
CA VAL A 19 -12.26 -12.41 2.69
C VAL A 19 -12.68 -13.69 3.41
N SER A 20 -11.93 -14.07 4.43
CA SER A 20 -12.23 -15.23 5.27
C SER A 20 -12.02 -14.89 6.74
N LYS A 21 -12.98 -15.27 7.59
CA LYS A 21 -12.85 -15.17 9.04
C LYS A 21 -12.53 -16.55 9.61
N ILE A 22 -11.69 -16.59 10.64
CA ILE A 22 -11.56 -17.80 11.46
C ILE A 22 -12.76 -17.79 12.42
N SER A 23 -13.75 -18.65 12.15
CA SER A 23 -14.93 -18.75 13.03
C SER A 23 -14.54 -19.43 14.35
N SER A 24 -14.94 -18.82 15.48
CA SER A 24 -14.68 -19.36 16.82
C SER A 24 -15.62 -20.50 17.22
N GLY A 25 -16.65 -20.79 16.41
CA GLY A 25 -17.63 -21.86 16.63
C GLY A 25 -18.77 -21.51 17.60
N TYR A 26 -18.77 -20.32 18.20
CA TYR A 26 -19.83 -19.88 19.13
C TYR A 26 -20.72 -18.79 18.48
N PRO A 27 -22.05 -19.01 18.38
CA PRO A 27 -22.95 -18.12 17.62
C PRO A 27 -23.10 -16.70 18.21
N TYR A 28 -22.76 -16.51 19.49
CA TYR A 28 -22.81 -15.20 20.16
C TYR A 28 -21.50 -14.42 20.10
N ASN A 29 -20.45 -14.98 19.49
CA ASN A 29 -19.14 -14.35 19.30
C ASN A 29 -18.82 -14.27 17.81
N ASP A 30 -19.75 -13.71 17.03
CA ASP A 30 -19.54 -13.53 15.61
C ASP A 30 -19.64 -12.07 15.17
N PHE A 31 -18.75 -11.70 14.25
CA PHE A 31 -18.74 -10.41 13.57
C PHE A 31 -18.98 -10.63 12.08
N ALA A 32 -19.54 -9.63 11.43
CA ALA A 32 -19.79 -9.67 10.00
C ALA A 32 -18.61 -9.04 9.26
N VAL A 33 -18.10 -9.77 8.27
CA VAL A 33 -17.12 -9.30 7.31
C VAL A 33 -17.62 -9.67 5.92
N SER A 34 -17.58 -8.71 5.01
CA SER A 34 -18.05 -8.89 3.64
C SER A 34 -17.11 -8.20 2.67
N ASN A 35 -16.99 -8.77 1.47
CA ASN A 35 -16.26 -8.18 0.37
C ASN A 35 -17.25 -7.68 -0.68
N GLU A 36 -17.12 -6.43 -1.10
CA GLU A 36 -17.91 -5.86 -2.18
C GLU A 36 -17.25 -6.20 -3.53
N PRO A 37 -17.91 -6.96 -4.42
CA PRO A 37 -17.24 -7.52 -5.60
C PRO A 37 -16.74 -6.48 -6.61
N LEU A 38 -17.41 -5.33 -6.70
CA LEU A 38 -17.15 -4.33 -7.74
C LEU A 38 -15.91 -3.49 -7.38
N ARG A 39 -15.89 -2.86 -6.21
CA ARG A 39 -14.74 -2.08 -5.74
C ARG A 39 -13.66 -2.92 -5.08
N GLY A 40 -14.00 -4.12 -4.61
CA GLY A 40 -13.11 -4.97 -3.85
C GLY A 40 -12.83 -4.46 -2.45
N ASP A 41 -13.71 -3.61 -1.90
CA ASP A 41 -13.59 -3.14 -0.52
C ASP A 41 -14.05 -4.23 0.45
N ILE A 42 -13.56 -4.16 1.69
CA ILE A 42 -14.03 -4.99 2.80
C ILE A 42 -14.81 -4.14 3.78
N TYR A 43 -15.98 -4.62 4.18
CA TYR A 43 -16.82 -3.99 5.20
C TYR A 43 -16.91 -4.88 6.42
N VAL A 44 -16.63 -4.31 7.59
CA VAL A 44 -16.70 -4.98 8.88
C VAL A 44 -17.79 -4.33 9.74
N SER A 45 -18.68 -5.15 10.31
CA SER A 45 -19.59 -4.76 11.39
C SER A 45 -19.43 -5.68 12.59
N ILE A 46 -19.50 -5.09 13.76
CA ILE A 46 -19.33 -5.75 15.05
C ILE A 46 -20.61 -5.52 15.84
N PRO A 47 -21.36 -6.57 16.21
CA PRO A 47 -22.53 -6.43 17.07
C PRO A 47 -22.13 -5.89 18.44
N GLU A 48 -23.01 -5.09 19.07
CA GLU A 48 -22.80 -4.62 20.46
C GLU A 48 -22.65 -5.77 21.46
N THR A 49 -23.22 -6.93 21.14
CA THR A 49 -23.17 -8.15 21.97
C THR A 49 -21.88 -8.96 21.79
N PHE A 50 -20.97 -8.53 20.92
CA PHE A 50 -19.72 -9.27 20.65
C PHE A 50 -18.80 -9.19 21.87
N ALA A 51 -18.50 -10.35 22.49
CA ALA A 51 -17.83 -10.37 23.79
C ALA A 51 -16.30 -10.22 23.71
N ALA A 52 -15.69 -10.58 22.57
CA ALA A 52 -14.24 -10.48 22.40
C ALA A 52 -13.81 -9.03 22.16
N ARG A 53 -12.61 -8.67 22.64
CA ARG A 53 -12.05 -7.32 22.50
C ARG A 53 -11.31 -7.09 21.18
N SER A 54 -11.20 -8.13 20.36
CA SER A 54 -10.53 -8.07 19.07
C SER A 54 -11.17 -9.04 18.09
N ILE A 55 -10.98 -8.72 16.81
CA ILE A 55 -11.36 -9.57 15.68
C ILE A 55 -10.14 -9.86 14.82
N SER A 56 -10.19 -10.97 14.10
CA SER A 56 -9.21 -11.25 13.07
C SER A 56 -9.82 -11.94 11.86
N PHE A 57 -9.34 -11.57 10.68
CA PHE A 57 -9.75 -12.13 9.40
C PHE A 57 -8.61 -12.04 8.41
N PHE A 58 -8.69 -12.81 7.34
CA PHE A 58 -7.77 -12.74 6.21
C PHE A 58 -8.48 -12.17 5.00
N ALA A 59 -7.71 -11.47 4.16
CA ALA A 59 -8.16 -11.05 2.86
C ALA A 59 -7.13 -11.40 1.81
N THR A 60 -7.61 -11.85 0.65
CA THR A 60 -6.76 -12.09 -0.51
C THR A 60 -7.06 -11.03 -1.55
N THR A 61 -6.03 -10.44 -2.15
CA THR A 61 -6.17 -9.41 -3.18
C THR A 61 -6.24 -9.99 -4.59
N LYS A 62 -6.68 -9.19 -5.56
CA LYS A 62 -6.70 -9.57 -6.98
C LYS A 62 -5.28 -9.77 -7.52
N LYS A 63 -4.28 -9.07 -6.98
CA LYS A 63 -2.86 -9.29 -7.29
C LYS A 63 -2.22 -10.46 -6.50
N GLY A 64 -3.01 -11.26 -5.78
CA GLY A 64 -2.56 -12.52 -5.17
C GLY A 64 -1.90 -12.39 -3.80
N GLN A 65 -1.99 -11.23 -3.15
CA GLN A 65 -1.41 -11.01 -1.82
C GLN A 65 -2.40 -11.40 -0.73
N VAL A 66 -1.90 -11.89 0.41
CA VAL A 66 -2.73 -12.29 1.55
C VAL A 66 -2.40 -11.42 2.76
N TYR A 67 -3.43 -10.74 3.29
CA TYR A 67 -3.34 -9.91 4.48
C TYR A 67 -4.02 -10.59 5.65
N LYS A 68 -3.40 -10.49 6.84
CA LYS A 68 -4.05 -10.81 8.12
C LYS A 68 -4.39 -9.51 8.84
N PHE A 69 -5.67 -9.30 9.09
CA PHE A 69 -6.17 -8.21 9.90
C PHE A 69 -6.33 -8.67 11.34
N ALA A 70 -5.80 -7.89 12.28
CA ALA A 70 -5.98 -8.07 13.72
C ALA A 70 -6.38 -6.72 14.31
N CYS A 71 -7.66 -6.53 14.57
CA CYS A 71 -8.22 -5.24 14.98
C CYS A 71 -8.70 -5.31 16.43
N ARG A 72 -8.32 -4.32 17.25
CA ARG A 72 -8.95 -4.10 18.55
C ARG A 72 -10.30 -3.42 18.33
N ILE A 73 -11.28 -3.80 19.14
CA ILE A 73 -12.62 -3.21 19.10
C ILE A 73 -12.65 -2.04 20.09
N GLU A 74 -13.03 -0.87 19.61
CA GLU A 74 -13.20 0.34 20.39
C GLU A 74 -14.54 0.99 20.04
N PRO A 75 -15.20 1.69 20.97
CA PRO A 75 -16.49 2.36 20.74
C PRO A 75 -16.27 3.68 19.98
N ILE A 76 -15.72 3.57 18.78
CA ILE A 76 -15.47 4.69 17.86
C ILE A 76 -16.44 4.64 16.69
N ALA A 77 -16.66 5.78 16.06
CA ALA A 77 -17.45 5.85 14.83
C ALA A 77 -16.80 5.02 13.71
N ALA A 78 -17.61 4.52 12.78
CA ALA A 78 -17.13 3.81 11.59
C ALA A 78 -15.98 4.56 10.92
N GLN A 79 -14.92 3.82 10.59
CA GLN A 79 -13.74 4.37 9.94
C GLN A 79 -13.63 3.92 8.50
N GLN A 80 -12.96 4.74 7.70
CA GLN A 80 -12.50 4.35 6.37
C GLN A 80 -10.98 4.22 6.40
N VAL A 81 -10.50 3.01 6.16
CA VAL A 81 -9.09 2.63 6.23
C VAL A 81 -8.59 2.39 4.82
N PHE A 82 -7.57 3.15 4.41
CA PHE A 82 -6.86 2.94 3.16
C PHE A 82 -5.54 2.22 3.43
N ILE A 83 -5.26 1.19 2.65
CA ILE A 83 -4.08 0.34 2.78
C ILE A 83 -3.27 0.49 1.50
N THR A 84 -1.97 0.68 1.64
CA THR A 84 -1.01 0.70 0.53
C THR A 84 -0.01 -0.42 0.74
N ASN A 85 0.42 -1.05 -0.35
CA ASN A 85 1.53 -1.99 -0.35
C ASN A 85 2.67 -1.43 -1.20
N PRO A 86 3.78 -0.98 -0.58
CA PRO A 86 4.94 -0.49 -1.32
C PRO A 86 5.49 -1.47 -2.37
N ALA A 87 5.38 -2.78 -2.13
CA ALA A 87 5.82 -3.79 -3.09
C ALA A 87 4.97 -3.83 -4.38
N LEU A 88 3.80 -3.17 -4.40
CA LEU A 88 3.04 -2.95 -5.63
C LEU A 88 3.61 -1.81 -6.47
N ALA A 89 4.11 -0.75 -5.82
CA ALA A 89 4.82 0.34 -6.52
C ALA A 89 6.16 -0.15 -7.10
N ASP A 90 6.85 -1.06 -6.42
CA ASP A 90 8.05 -1.73 -6.96
C ASP A 90 7.78 -2.46 -8.28
N ASN A 91 6.55 -2.96 -8.51
CA ASN A 91 6.19 -3.62 -9.77
C ASN A 91 6.19 -2.64 -10.95
N ASP A 92 5.78 -1.39 -10.73
CA ASP A 92 5.76 -0.36 -11.76
C ASP A 92 7.19 0.12 -12.10
N ALA A 93 8.07 0.24 -11.09
CA ALA A 93 9.49 0.50 -11.32
C ALA A 93 10.14 -0.67 -12.09
N ALA A 94 9.86 -1.91 -11.68
CA ALA A 94 10.33 -3.09 -12.39
C ALA A 94 9.82 -3.11 -13.85
N ARG A 95 8.63 -2.59 -14.13
CA ARG A 95 8.12 -2.50 -15.51
C ARG A 95 8.94 -1.52 -16.35
N PHE A 96 9.28 -0.35 -15.81
CA PHE A 96 10.20 0.60 -16.47
C PHE A 96 11.56 -0.05 -16.74
N GLU A 97 12.08 -0.81 -15.76
CA GLU A 97 13.37 -1.48 -15.82
C GLU A 97 13.40 -2.66 -16.81
N ASN A 98 12.27 -3.33 -17.04
CA ASN A 98 12.15 -4.48 -17.96
C ASN A 98 11.80 -4.08 -19.41
N THR A 99 11.84 -2.78 -19.77
CA THR A 99 11.42 -2.29 -21.09
C THR A 99 12.53 -2.37 -22.16
N GLY A 100 13.76 -2.80 -21.82
CA GLY A 100 14.86 -2.91 -22.77
C GLY A 100 16.11 -3.57 -22.17
N GLU A 101 17.22 -3.51 -22.90
CA GLU A 101 18.52 -3.97 -22.40
C GLU A 101 19.00 -3.10 -21.23
N PRO A 102 19.79 -3.62 -20.27
CA PRO A 102 20.20 -2.89 -19.07
C PRO A 102 20.84 -1.52 -19.34
N ASP A 103 21.70 -1.43 -20.37
CA ASP A 103 22.36 -0.18 -20.75
C ASP A 103 21.37 0.87 -21.27
N GLU A 104 20.34 0.45 -22.02
CA GLU A 104 19.30 1.34 -22.54
C GLU A 104 18.43 1.88 -21.41
N VAL A 105 18.12 1.02 -20.43
CA VAL A 105 17.36 1.38 -19.23
C VAL A 105 18.15 2.38 -18.38
N ALA A 106 19.45 2.15 -18.20
CA ALA A 106 20.33 3.08 -17.48
C ALA A 106 20.39 4.45 -18.18
N VAL A 107 20.52 4.48 -19.50
CA VAL A 107 20.49 5.74 -20.27
C VAL A 107 19.16 6.48 -20.10
N ARG A 108 18.03 5.76 -20.13
CA ARG A 108 16.71 6.36 -19.89
C ARG A 108 16.56 6.93 -18.48
N LEU A 109 17.08 6.22 -17.46
CA LEU A 109 17.09 6.71 -16.08
C LEU A 109 17.92 8.00 -15.97
N ILE A 110 19.12 8.03 -16.55
CA ILE A 110 19.97 9.23 -16.59
C ILE A 110 19.27 10.40 -17.30
N GLN A 111 18.58 10.15 -18.42
CA GLN A 111 17.83 11.17 -19.14
C GLN A 111 16.66 11.72 -18.32
N ALA A 112 15.95 10.86 -17.58
CA ALA A 112 14.87 11.27 -16.69
C ALA A 112 15.39 12.12 -15.54
N MET A 113 16.50 11.73 -14.89
CA MET A 113 17.16 12.52 -13.86
C MET A 113 17.63 13.88 -14.38
N ALA A 114 18.25 13.91 -15.57
CA ALA A 114 18.72 15.14 -16.20
C ALA A 114 17.57 16.11 -16.58
N SER A 115 16.35 15.60 -16.70
CA SER A 115 15.15 16.39 -17.02
C SER A 115 14.19 16.57 -15.84
N ASP A 116 14.56 16.11 -14.63
CA ASP A 116 13.70 16.08 -13.43
C ASP A 116 12.32 15.44 -13.72
N ALA A 117 12.32 14.40 -14.58
CA ALA A 117 11.10 13.74 -15.01
C ALA A 117 10.60 12.77 -13.94
N LEU A 118 9.29 12.66 -13.79
CA LEU A 118 8.66 11.61 -13.01
C LEU A 118 8.72 10.29 -13.78
N ILE A 119 9.02 9.20 -13.08
CA ILE A 119 9.01 7.84 -13.63
C ILE A 119 8.03 7.01 -12.80
N ASP A 120 7.08 6.35 -13.47
CA ASP A 120 6.10 5.51 -12.80
C ASP A 120 6.81 4.42 -11.95
N GLY A 121 6.37 4.30 -10.70
CA GLY A 121 6.91 3.35 -9.73
C GLY A 121 8.23 3.73 -9.06
N TYR A 122 8.97 4.72 -9.56
CA TYR A 122 10.18 5.19 -8.89
C TYR A 122 9.85 6.10 -7.70
N GLU A 123 10.49 5.87 -6.57
CA GLU A 123 10.52 6.83 -5.46
C GLU A 123 11.54 7.92 -5.81
N ILE A 124 11.07 9.17 -5.93
CA ILE A 124 11.94 10.33 -6.18
C ILE A 124 12.00 11.17 -4.91
N ARG A 125 13.22 11.36 -4.40
CA ARG A 125 13.47 12.15 -3.19
C ARG A 125 14.33 13.35 -3.53
N HIS A 126 13.85 14.54 -3.20
CA HIS A 126 14.61 15.79 -3.31
C HIS A 126 15.15 16.18 -1.93
N PRO A 127 16.38 15.78 -1.57
CA PRO A 127 16.94 16.09 -0.26
C PRO A 127 17.20 17.60 -0.13
N ALA A 128 16.76 18.19 0.98
CA ALA A 128 17.04 19.59 1.33
C ALA A 128 18.46 19.77 1.93
N GLY A 129 19.45 19.05 1.39
CA GLY A 129 20.83 19.09 1.87
C GLY A 129 21.56 20.35 1.41
N PHE A 130 22.45 20.88 2.25
CA PHE A 130 23.34 21.99 1.85
C PHE A 130 24.44 21.49 0.90
N PRO A 131 24.88 22.32 -0.06
CA PRO A 131 26.04 22.00 -0.90
C PRO A 131 27.30 21.75 -0.06
N SER A 132 28.11 20.78 -0.46
CA SER A 132 29.41 20.47 0.12
C SER A 132 30.53 21.02 -0.75
N ARG A 133 31.55 21.66 -0.15
CA ARG A 133 32.70 22.24 -0.86
C ARG A 133 33.98 21.45 -0.66
N ILE A 134 34.71 21.21 -1.74
CA ILE A 134 36.05 20.61 -1.76
C ILE A 134 36.96 21.48 -2.63
N GLY A 135 37.75 22.35 -1.99
CA GLY A 135 38.53 23.38 -2.71
C GLY A 135 37.60 24.35 -3.45
N ASP A 136 37.77 24.41 -4.77
CA ASP A 136 36.95 25.24 -5.67
C ASP A 136 35.71 24.51 -6.22
N LEU A 137 35.50 23.23 -5.84
CA LEU A 137 34.35 22.44 -6.26
C LEU A 137 33.22 22.55 -5.23
N GLU A 138 32.00 22.85 -5.67
CA GLU A 138 30.78 22.77 -4.88
C GLU A 138 29.87 21.69 -5.47
N VAL A 139 29.39 20.76 -4.62
CA VAL A 139 28.54 19.64 -5.03
C VAL A 139 27.32 19.57 -4.13
N GLN A 140 26.14 19.40 -4.73
CA GLN A 140 24.88 19.21 -4.02
C GLN A 140 24.11 18.04 -4.65
N LEU A 141 23.60 17.14 -3.81
CA LEU A 141 22.62 16.15 -4.24
C LEU A 141 21.27 16.85 -4.36
N ILE A 142 20.69 16.88 -5.55
CA ILE A 142 19.42 17.58 -5.82
C ILE A 142 18.23 16.61 -5.92
N ALA A 143 18.47 15.35 -6.30
CA ALA A 143 17.47 14.30 -6.39
C ALA A 143 18.11 12.92 -6.22
N ASP A 144 17.35 11.95 -5.74
CA ASP A 144 17.67 10.51 -5.62
C ASP A 144 16.47 9.72 -6.15
N TYR A 145 16.69 8.92 -7.20
CA TYR A 145 15.70 8.11 -7.89
C TYR A 145 15.90 6.64 -7.51
N ARG A 146 14.88 6.01 -6.91
CA ARG A 146 14.95 4.60 -6.48
C ARG A 146 13.86 3.78 -7.14
N GLY A 147 14.30 2.79 -7.93
CA GLY A 147 13.44 1.80 -8.58
C GLY A 147 13.49 0.44 -7.87
N SER A 148 13.15 -0.61 -8.62
CA SER A 148 13.10 -1.98 -8.13
C SER A 148 14.51 -2.57 -7.99
N SER A 149 15.35 -2.42 -9.00
CA SER A 149 16.74 -2.90 -9.02
C SER A 149 17.76 -1.81 -9.32
N LEU A 150 17.32 -0.68 -9.87
CA LEU A 150 18.17 0.45 -10.22
C LEU A 150 17.96 1.62 -9.24
N ALA A 151 19.05 2.35 -8.98
CA ALA A 151 19.02 3.62 -8.27
C ALA A 151 19.96 4.62 -8.95
N GLY A 152 19.63 5.91 -8.87
CA GLY A 152 20.34 7.00 -9.55
C GLY A 152 20.34 8.30 -8.77
#